data_AF-A0A9N9X5Y2-F1
#
_entry.id   AF-A0A9N9X5Y2-F1
#
_cell.length_a   1.000
_cell.length_b   1.000
_cell.length_c   1.000
_cell.angle_alpha   90.00
_cell.angle_beta   90.00
_cell.angle_gamma   90.00
#
_symmetry.space_group_name_H-M   'P 1'
#
loop_
_entity.id
_entity.type
_entity.pdbx_description
1 polymer ?
#
loop_
_entity_poly.entity_id
_entity_poly.type
_entity_poly.pdbx_seq_one_letter_code
_entity_poly.pdbx_strand_id
1 'polypeptide(L)'
;MTKKPNSKEKKQMLSLMRHQGCLDDGLRDKIVPKKYKPGEEVNEQNFAICKYCKGFFKRLYLSRHVKKCFAKPSGSEDVKHPLTESYIYHACQKKYGEILSKLQVKKEVFERMHADEITRTASNDILIIYYGEDLLKKIKMKRRFYHISNKLRECAKFLNEIRKIKPYDNLLSVLRPENFDNTIEAIKSLSRYDISKRNFGAASLALHFRTNLTNLCDLAIKLILRRKIPHFHQDIEKTLTELERFKNLVDTQWATEIGSLALKDLNEKSSVKPKLLPITEDIVKFARLVDDRAEEAYKTLFQNRVDRVSYRILVETVLVATILHNRRRVGDVQYLEWHSLKEQFETEYTISHTEIASSLTENEKILTENYKRIVSIGKGSRAVTILIPKKMFKYFKLLLKLREEPWFPIENTYFFTYPESKFWIDGCCVIRKYANSSNAKYPELITSCRLRKHIATVTQLLNLQTNEIDQLAKFMGHTSKTHESFYK
;
A
#
# COMPACT_ATOMS: atom_id res chain seq x y z
N MET A 1 0.24 -0.87 53.33
CA MET A 1 1.40 0.04 53.23
C MET A 1 0.94 1.49 53.08
N THR A 2 0.80 2.19 54.20
CA THR A 2 0.33 3.58 54.29
C THR A 2 1.46 4.55 53.92
N LYS A 3 1.52 4.97 52.64
CA LYS A 3 2.48 6.00 52.18
C LYS A 3 2.16 7.35 52.84
N LYS A 4 3.21 8.12 53.19
CA LYS A 4 3.14 9.45 53.84
C LYS A 4 2.09 10.37 53.18
N PRO A 5 1.32 11.16 53.98
CA PRO A 5 0.42 12.18 53.44
C PRO A 5 1.17 13.12 52.48
N ASN A 6 0.57 13.50 51.34
CA ASN A 6 1.14 14.38 50.33
C ASN A 6 2.40 13.93 49.55
N SER A 7 2.84 12.67 49.65
CA SER A 7 3.95 12.19 48.82
C SER A 7 3.64 12.26 47.31
N LYS A 8 4.66 12.55 46.49
CA LYS A 8 4.57 12.60 45.01
C LYS A 8 3.95 11.31 44.44
N GLU A 9 4.32 10.18 45.02
CA GLU A 9 3.80 8.85 44.66
C GLU A 9 2.31 8.70 44.98
N LYS A 10 1.85 9.18 46.15
CA LYS A 10 0.42 9.13 46.52
C LYS A 10 -0.41 9.98 45.55
N LYS A 11 0.08 11.15 45.15
CA LYS A 11 -0.57 12.02 44.14
C LYS A 11 -0.62 11.34 42.76
N GLN A 12 0.44 10.63 42.36
CA GLN A 12 0.47 9.87 41.11
C GLN A 12 -0.53 8.70 41.12
N MET A 13 -0.59 7.93 42.21
CA MET A 13 -1.56 6.84 42.36
C MET A 13 -3.01 7.34 42.33
N LEU A 14 -3.31 8.42 43.05
CA LEU A 14 -4.64 9.06 43.00
C LEU A 14 -4.98 9.55 41.59
N SER A 15 -4.01 10.09 40.85
CA SER A 15 -4.22 10.49 39.46
C SER A 15 -4.53 9.29 38.56
N LEU A 16 -3.88 8.14 38.75
CA LEU A 16 -4.16 6.92 37.98
C LEU A 16 -5.57 6.41 38.26
N MET A 17 -5.99 6.38 39.53
CA MET A 17 -7.36 5.99 39.90
C MET A 17 -8.41 6.91 39.28
N ARG A 18 -8.19 8.24 39.33
CA ARG A 18 -9.08 9.21 38.68
C ARG A 18 -9.15 9.02 37.17
N HIS A 19 -8.00 8.80 36.53
CA HIS A 19 -7.95 8.57 35.09
C HIS A 19 -8.62 7.24 34.69
N GLN A 20 -8.56 6.21 35.53
CA GLN A 20 -9.30 4.98 35.30
C GLN A 20 -10.82 5.24 35.31
N GLY A 21 -11.33 5.98 36.29
CA GLY A 21 -12.75 6.38 36.29
C GLY A 21 -13.12 7.21 35.06
N CYS A 22 -12.25 8.14 34.64
CA CYS A 22 -12.47 8.91 33.40
C CYS A 22 -12.46 8.03 32.15
N LEU A 23 -11.65 6.96 32.11
CA LEU A 23 -11.67 5.97 31.03
C LEU A 23 -13.00 5.23 31.02
N ASP A 24 -13.47 4.76 32.16
CA ASP A 24 -14.75 4.03 32.26
C ASP A 24 -15.95 4.91 31.85
N ASP A 25 -15.88 6.22 32.14
CA ASP A 25 -16.85 7.21 31.63
C ASP A 25 -16.68 7.46 30.13
N GLY A 26 -15.45 7.58 29.64
CA GLY A 26 -15.15 7.75 28.21
C GLY A 26 -15.54 6.54 27.35
N LEU A 27 -15.56 5.34 27.93
CA LEU A 27 -16.08 4.13 27.28
C LEU A 27 -17.60 4.16 27.10
N ARG A 28 -18.30 4.95 27.92
CA ARG A 28 -19.74 5.24 27.80
C ARG A 28 -20.01 6.51 27.00
N ASP A 29 -19.03 6.94 26.20
CA ASP A 29 -19.06 8.16 25.40
C ASP A 29 -19.39 9.41 26.25
N LYS A 30 -18.75 9.50 27.43
CA LYS A 30 -18.71 10.70 28.29
C LYS A 30 -17.26 11.04 28.59
N ILE A 31 -16.63 11.84 27.73
CA ILE A 31 -15.22 12.25 27.96
C ILE A 31 -15.13 13.32 29.05
N VAL A 32 -14.47 13.00 30.16
CA VAL A 32 -14.12 13.96 31.23
C VAL A 32 -12.65 14.39 31.09
N PRO A 33 -12.36 15.57 30.53
CA PRO A 33 -10.99 16.02 30.30
C PRO A 33 -10.29 16.49 31.58
N LYS A 34 -8.96 16.28 31.65
CA LYS A 34 -8.14 16.66 32.82
C LYS A 34 -8.09 18.17 33.12
N LYS A 35 -8.32 19.01 32.10
CA LYS A 35 -8.40 20.47 32.21
C LYS A 35 -9.50 20.95 31.26
N TYR A 36 -10.59 21.45 31.81
CA TYR A 36 -11.60 22.21 31.08
C TYR A 36 -11.85 23.54 31.79
N LYS A 37 -12.20 24.57 31.02
CA LYS A 37 -12.82 25.76 31.61
C LYS A 37 -14.31 25.45 31.83
N PRO A 38 -14.88 25.75 33.00
CA PRO A 38 -16.32 25.63 33.20
C PRO A 38 -17.07 26.40 32.09
N GLY A 39 -17.99 25.75 31.38
CA GLY A 39 -18.77 26.32 30.28
C GLY A 39 -18.23 26.10 28.85
N GLU A 40 -17.09 25.42 28.66
CA GLU A 40 -16.58 25.06 27.33
C GLU A 40 -17.28 23.77 26.83
N GLU A 41 -17.96 23.81 25.67
CA GLU A 41 -18.53 22.59 25.06
C GLU A 41 -17.41 21.59 24.76
N VAL A 42 -17.49 20.41 25.38
CA VAL A 42 -16.49 19.35 25.23
C VAL A 42 -16.79 18.58 23.95
N ASN A 43 -16.18 19.00 22.83
CA ASN A 43 -16.18 18.16 21.64
C ASN A 43 -15.23 16.97 21.86
N GLU A 44 -15.82 15.78 22.02
CA GLU A 44 -15.12 14.52 22.26
C GLU A 44 -14.03 14.20 21.22
N GLN A 45 -14.20 14.70 19.99
CA GLN A 45 -13.26 14.48 18.89
C GLN A 45 -11.93 15.23 19.06
N ASN A 46 -11.87 16.18 20.00
CA ASN A 46 -10.68 16.97 20.30
C ASN A 46 -9.80 16.38 21.40
N PHE A 47 -10.23 15.29 22.03
CA PHE A 47 -9.53 14.63 23.12
C PHE A 47 -8.97 13.27 22.70
N ALA A 48 -7.87 12.88 23.34
CA ALA A 48 -7.17 11.64 23.10
C ALA A 48 -6.65 11.08 24.43
N ILE A 49 -6.70 9.76 24.58
CA ILE A 49 -6.30 9.06 25.80
C ILE A 49 -4.80 8.74 25.80
N CYS A 50 -4.14 8.95 26.93
CA CYS A 50 -2.77 8.49 27.12
C CYS A 50 -2.77 6.99 27.45
N LYS A 51 -2.11 6.15 26.64
CA LYS A 51 -2.02 4.69 26.88
C LYS A 51 -1.38 4.30 28.22
N TYR A 52 -0.55 5.19 28.79
CA TYR A 52 0.18 4.95 30.03
C TYR A 52 -0.63 5.35 31.26
N CYS A 53 -1.02 6.62 31.36
CA CYS A 53 -1.73 7.12 32.54
C CYS A 53 -3.25 7.05 32.42
N LYS A 54 -3.80 6.65 31.26
CA LYS A 54 -5.24 6.55 30.95
C LYS A 54 -6.02 7.87 30.99
N GLY A 55 -5.35 9.02 31.16
CA GLY A 55 -6.00 10.33 31.18
C GLY A 55 -6.34 10.84 29.77
N PHE A 56 -7.41 11.62 29.66
CA PHE A 56 -7.80 12.33 28.43
C PHE A 56 -7.13 13.71 28.35
N PHE A 57 -6.52 13.99 27.20
CA PHE A 57 -5.81 15.23 26.90
C PHE A 57 -6.27 15.80 25.56
N LYS A 58 -6.27 17.13 25.39
CA LYS A 58 -6.49 17.74 24.07
C LYS A 58 -5.44 17.19 23.09
N ARG A 59 -5.85 16.86 21.85
CA ARG A 59 -5.00 16.21 20.83
C ARG A 59 -3.66 16.91 20.63
N LEU A 60 -3.67 18.25 20.60
CA LEU A 60 -2.48 19.09 20.45
C LEU A 60 -1.44 18.91 21.56
N TYR A 61 -1.86 18.53 22.77
CA TYR A 61 -0.97 18.39 23.93
C TYR A 61 -0.58 16.95 24.23
N LEU A 62 -1.20 15.95 23.60
CA LEU A 62 -0.93 14.55 23.89
C LEU A 62 0.54 14.18 23.66
N SER A 63 1.13 14.63 22.55
CA SER A 63 2.54 14.33 22.24
C SER A 63 3.50 14.86 23.32
N ARG A 64 3.29 16.10 23.79
CA ARG A 64 4.07 16.70 24.89
C ARG A 64 3.86 15.94 26.20
N HIS A 65 2.63 15.50 26.47
CA HIS A 65 2.30 14.75 27.66
C HIS A 65 2.99 13.38 27.68
N VAL A 66 2.90 12.61 26.60
CA VAL A 66 3.42 11.23 26.53
C VAL A 66 4.92 11.18 26.82
N LYS A 67 5.69 12.16 26.31
CA LYS A 67 7.15 12.27 26.58
C LYS A 67 7.48 12.42 28.07
N LYS A 68 6.62 13.10 28.83
CA LYS A 68 6.81 13.41 30.26
C LYS A 68 5.84 12.63 31.15
N CYS A 69 5.20 11.59 30.62
CA CYS A 69 4.16 10.88 31.34
C CYS A 69 4.78 10.12 32.50
N PHE A 70 4.30 10.38 33.71
CA PHE A 70 4.83 9.73 34.93
C PHE A 70 4.58 8.21 34.97
N ALA A 71 3.63 7.70 34.16
CA ALA A 71 3.32 6.29 34.03
C ALA A 71 4.04 5.62 32.85
N LYS A 72 4.90 6.36 32.13
CA LYS A 72 5.73 5.80 31.05
C LYS A 72 6.85 4.96 31.68
N PRO A 73 7.04 3.68 31.29
CA PRO A 73 8.13 2.85 31.80
C PRO A 73 9.50 3.43 31.42
N SER A 74 10.42 3.46 32.38
CA SER A 74 11.83 3.83 32.16
C SER A 74 12.45 2.88 31.13
N GLY A 75 13.05 3.43 30.07
CA GLY A 75 13.65 2.65 28.96
C GLY A 75 12.73 2.36 27.77
N SER A 76 11.46 2.81 27.79
CA SER A 76 10.60 2.69 26.61
C SER A 76 10.96 3.72 25.53
N GLU A 77 11.10 3.25 24.28
CA GLU A 77 11.34 4.10 23.11
C GLU A 77 10.31 5.24 23.02
N ASP A 78 10.75 6.36 22.44
CA ASP A 78 9.84 7.45 22.17
C ASP A 78 8.80 7.06 21.12
N VAL A 79 7.54 7.24 21.49
CA VAL A 79 6.40 6.96 20.63
C VAL A 79 6.42 7.90 19.43
N LYS A 80 6.62 7.35 18.23
CA LYS A 80 6.65 8.11 16.96
C LYS A 80 5.30 8.76 16.64
N HIS A 81 4.19 8.07 16.94
CA HIS A 81 2.83 8.55 16.64
C HIS A 81 1.88 8.43 17.84
N PRO A 82 1.99 9.32 18.86
CA PRO A 82 1.21 9.21 20.10
C PRO A 82 -0.30 9.27 19.90
N LEU A 83 -0.78 10.02 18.90
CA LEU A 83 -2.20 10.15 18.59
C LEU A 83 -2.78 8.86 17.98
N THR A 84 -2.04 8.20 17.08
CA THR A 84 -2.50 6.94 16.48
C THR A 84 -2.58 5.87 17.55
N GLU A 85 -1.53 5.71 18.36
CA GLU A 85 -1.55 4.74 19.45
C GLU A 85 -2.66 5.02 20.47
N SER A 86 -2.99 6.28 20.72
CA SER A 86 -4.11 6.67 21.57
C SER A 86 -5.45 6.17 21.03
N TYR A 87 -5.69 6.35 19.73
CA TYR A 87 -6.94 5.92 19.10
C TYR A 87 -7.07 4.40 19.12
N ILE A 88 -5.98 3.69 18.80
CA ILE A 88 -5.97 2.23 18.82
C ILE A 88 -6.10 1.71 20.25
N TYR A 89 -5.43 2.34 21.22
CA TYR A 89 -5.60 2.00 22.63
C TYR A 89 -7.04 2.18 23.08
N HIS A 90 -7.68 3.30 22.75
CA HIS A 90 -9.08 3.56 23.07
C HIS A 90 -10.01 2.52 22.43
N ALA A 91 -9.81 2.19 21.15
CA ALA A 91 -10.56 1.13 20.47
C ALA A 91 -10.37 -0.24 21.14
N CYS A 92 -9.16 -0.54 21.61
CA CYS A 92 -8.86 -1.74 22.38
C CYS A 92 -9.57 -1.83 23.73
N GLN A 93 -10.13 -0.73 24.24
CA GLN A 93 -10.93 -0.72 25.48
C GLN A 93 -12.44 -0.78 25.23
N LYS A 94 -12.89 -0.63 23.97
CA LYS A 94 -14.32 -0.69 23.58
C LYS A 94 -14.80 -2.14 23.35
N LYS A 95 -16.07 -2.28 22.96
CA LYS A 95 -16.80 -3.56 22.73
C LYS A 95 -16.01 -4.65 21.99
N TYR A 96 -15.20 -4.30 20.99
CA TYR A 96 -14.43 -5.26 20.19
C TYR A 96 -12.91 -5.21 20.47
N GLY A 97 -12.52 -4.56 21.56
CA GLY A 97 -11.14 -4.22 21.83
C GLY A 97 -10.24 -5.41 22.16
N GLU A 98 -10.79 -6.45 22.80
CA GLU A 98 -10.08 -7.70 23.03
C GLU A 98 -9.73 -8.42 21.73
N ILE A 99 -10.66 -8.40 20.76
CA ILE A 99 -10.45 -9.00 19.43
C ILE A 99 -9.36 -8.23 18.71
N LEU A 100 -9.48 -6.90 18.62
CA LEU A 100 -8.48 -6.06 17.96
C LEU A 100 -7.08 -6.25 18.56
N SER A 101 -6.99 -6.43 19.89
CA SER A 101 -5.73 -6.64 20.59
C SER A 101 -5.02 -7.94 20.23
N LYS A 102 -5.77 -8.99 19.85
CA LYS A 102 -5.24 -10.32 19.49
C LYS A 102 -4.83 -10.41 18.01
N LEU A 103 -5.34 -9.52 17.15
CA LEU A 103 -5.16 -9.62 15.69
C LEU A 103 -3.88 -8.94 15.19
N GLN A 104 -3.33 -9.46 14.09
CA GLN A 104 -2.12 -8.91 13.46
C GLN A 104 -2.39 -7.56 12.78
N VAL A 105 -3.63 -7.35 12.31
CA VAL A 105 -4.07 -6.09 11.69
C VAL A 105 -3.84 -4.86 12.56
N LYS A 106 -3.86 -5.02 13.89
CA LYS A 106 -3.55 -3.94 14.84
C LYS A 106 -2.13 -3.39 14.63
N LYS A 107 -1.13 -4.27 14.72
CA LYS A 107 0.29 -3.89 14.64
C LYS A 107 0.70 -3.54 13.21
N GLU A 108 0.25 -4.32 12.23
CA GLU A 108 0.71 -4.18 10.85
C GLU A 108 0.04 -3.04 10.09
N VAL A 109 -1.20 -2.67 10.46
CA VAL A 109 -2.01 -1.70 9.72
C VAL A 109 -2.44 -0.55 10.61
N PHE A 110 -3.25 -0.80 11.64
CA PHE A 110 -3.88 0.27 12.41
C PHE A 110 -2.88 1.19 13.13
N GLU A 111 -1.80 0.65 13.72
CA GLU A 111 -0.75 1.44 14.38
C GLU A 111 0.03 2.35 13.43
N ARG A 112 0.00 2.06 12.11
CA ARG A 112 0.65 2.84 11.06
C ARG A 112 -0.28 3.80 10.33
N MET A 113 -1.59 3.73 10.59
CA MET A 113 -2.57 4.63 9.98
C MET A 113 -2.53 6.02 10.62
N HIS A 114 -2.85 7.06 9.85
CA HIS A 114 -3.07 8.39 10.40
C HIS A 114 -4.24 8.41 11.40
N ALA A 115 -4.06 9.13 12.51
CA ALA A 115 -5.06 9.32 13.55
C ALA A 115 -6.16 10.31 13.11
N ASP A 116 -7.09 9.82 12.29
CA ASP A 116 -8.27 10.55 11.84
C ASP A 116 -9.57 9.82 12.24
N GLU A 117 -10.70 10.50 12.00
CA GLU A 117 -12.02 9.95 12.29
C GLU A 117 -12.29 8.65 11.52
N ILE A 118 -11.80 8.55 10.29
CA ILE A 118 -11.92 7.35 9.46
C ILE A 118 -11.24 6.15 10.16
N THR A 119 -10.03 6.33 10.70
CA THR A 119 -9.36 5.27 11.46
C THR A 119 -10.10 4.93 12.74
N ARG A 120 -10.70 5.91 13.43
CA ARG A 120 -11.55 5.66 14.62
C ARG A 120 -12.78 4.83 14.27
N THR A 121 -13.46 5.14 13.17
CA THR A 121 -14.59 4.34 12.67
C THR A 121 -14.12 2.92 12.31
N ALA A 122 -13.03 2.80 11.56
CA ALA A 122 -12.49 1.51 11.11
C ALA A 122 -12.09 0.58 12.27
N SER A 123 -11.47 1.12 13.33
CA SER A 123 -11.00 0.32 14.46
C SER A 123 -12.11 -0.09 15.43
N ASN A 124 -13.31 0.50 15.31
CA ASN A 124 -14.46 0.20 16.17
C ASN A 124 -15.50 -0.70 15.49
N ASP A 125 -15.34 -1.03 14.21
CA ASP A 125 -16.26 -1.89 13.47
C ASP A 125 -15.68 -3.31 13.30
N ILE A 126 -16.44 -4.32 13.75
CA ILE A 126 -16.00 -5.72 13.76
C ILE A 126 -15.75 -6.29 12.37
N LEU A 127 -16.57 -5.90 11.36
CA LEU A 127 -16.41 -6.38 9.99
C LEU A 127 -15.17 -5.75 9.36
N ILE A 128 -14.92 -4.46 9.58
CA ILE A 128 -13.73 -3.78 9.06
C ILE A 128 -12.44 -4.40 9.65
N ILE A 129 -12.43 -4.67 10.96
CA ILE A 129 -11.28 -5.27 11.64
C ILE A 129 -10.95 -6.65 11.03
N TYR A 130 -11.95 -7.54 10.92
CA TYR A 130 -11.74 -8.87 10.35
C TYR A 130 -11.46 -8.84 8.84
N TYR A 131 -11.98 -7.86 8.12
CA TYR A 131 -11.68 -7.67 6.70
C TYR A 131 -10.19 -7.39 6.49
N GLY A 132 -9.60 -6.54 7.33
CA GLY A 132 -8.17 -6.27 7.30
C GLY A 132 -7.32 -7.49 7.63
N GLU A 133 -7.74 -8.29 8.61
CA GLU A 133 -7.06 -9.53 9.01
C GLU A 133 -7.08 -10.58 7.87
N ASP A 134 -8.21 -10.74 7.20
CA ASP A 134 -8.33 -11.63 6.03
C ASP A 134 -7.46 -11.16 4.86
N LEU A 135 -7.45 -9.85 4.60
CA LEU A 135 -6.62 -9.27 3.55
C LEU A 135 -5.11 -9.46 3.84
N LEU A 136 -4.70 -9.39 5.11
CA LEU A 136 -3.31 -9.68 5.50
C LEU A 136 -2.91 -11.12 5.18
N LYS A 137 -3.81 -12.08 5.40
CA LYS A 137 -3.58 -13.50 5.08
C LYS A 137 -3.53 -13.74 3.58
N LYS A 138 -4.34 -13.03 2.80
CA LYS A 138 -4.42 -13.18 1.33
C LYS A 138 -3.25 -12.52 0.60
N ILE A 139 -2.71 -11.41 1.10
CA ILE A 139 -1.78 -10.55 0.35
C ILE A 139 -0.34 -10.71 0.85
N LYS A 140 0.51 -11.34 0.02
CA LYS A 140 1.95 -11.50 0.26
C LYS A 140 2.81 -10.30 -0.23
N MET A 141 2.21 -9.27 -0.84
CA MET A 141 2.97 -8.20 -1.51
C MET A 141 3.75 -7.29 -0.53
N LYS A 142 4.94 -6.84 -0.93
CA LYS A 142 5.84 -5.97 -0.13
C LYS A 142 5.22 -4.64 0.32
N ARG A 143 4.29 -4.06 -0.47
CA ARG A 143 3.51 -2.84 -0.13
C ARG A 143 2.09 -3.13 0.38
N ARG A 144 1.84 -4.30 1.01
CA ARG A 144 0.49 -4.71 1.47
C ARG A 144 -0.19 -3.69 2.39
N PHE A 145 0.58 -3.03 3.25
CA PHE A 145 0.08 -2.01 4.18
C PHE A 145 -0.80 -0.95 3.50
N TYR A 146 -0.29 -0.30 2.44
CA TYR A 146 -1.00 0.80 1.77
C TYR A 146 -2.30 0.32 1.12
N HIS A 147 -2.27 -0.87 0.50
CA HIS A 147 -3.44 -1.45 -0.13
C HIS A 147 -4.53 -1.77 0.90
N ILE A 148 -4.15 -2.44 2.00
CA ILE A 148 -5.09 -2.82 3.06
C ILE A 148 -5.63 -1.57 3.75
N SER A 149 -4.76 -0.62 4.11
CA SER A 149 -5.17 0.64 4.72
C SER A 149 -6.19 1.39 3.86
N ASN A 150 -5.97 1.48 2.55
CA ASN A 150 -6.93 2.12 1.64
C ASN A 150 -8.29 1.39 1.65
N LYS A 151 -8.30 0.06 1.62
CA LYS A 151 -9.53 -0.74 1.67
C LYS A 151 -10.30 -0.56 2.98
N LEU A 152 -9.62 -0.55 4.12
CA LEU A 152 -10.24 -0.30 5.43
C LEU A 152 -10.81 1.13 5.50
N ARG A 153 -10.06 2.11 4.98
CA ARG A 153 -10.52 3.51 4.92
C ARG A 153 -11.72 3.68 3.99
N GLU A 154 -11.78 2.98 2.87
CA GLU A 154 -12.96 2.98 1.97
C GLU A 154 -14.20 2.48 2.71
N CYS A 155 -14.10 1.37 3.44
CA CYS A 155 -15.21 0.81 4.23
C CYS A 155 -15.67 1.77 5.34
N ALA A 156 -14.73 2.38 6.05
CA ALA A 156 -15.04 3.32 7.12
C ALA A 156 -15.64 4.64 6.59
N LYS A 157 -15.16 5.15 5.45
CA LYS A 157 -15.76 6.32 4.78
C LYS A 157 -17.19 6.01 4.36
N PHE A 158 -17.44 4.84 3.78
CA PHE A 158 -18.79 4.42 3.43
C PHE A 158 -19.71 4.34 4.65
N LEU A 159 -19.25 3.75 5.77
CA LEU A 159 -20.02 3.71 7.01
C LEU A 159 -20.33 5.13 7.54
N ASN A 160 -19.40 6.07 7.42
CA ASN A 160 -19.64 7.45 7.83
C ASN A 160 -20.62 8.17 6.88
N GLU A 161 -20.59 7.91 5.58
CA GLU A 161 -21.54 8.51 4.62
C GLU A 161 -22.95 7.97 4.83
N ILE A 162 -23.12 6.65 4.96
CA ILE A 162 -24.46 6.06 5.14
C ILE A 162 -25.09 6.46 6.48
N ARG A 163 -24.27 6.71 7.51
CA ARG A 163 -24.73 7.25 8.80
C ARG A 163 -25.38 8.63 8.72
N LYS A 164 -25.08 9.42 7.68
CA LYS A 164 -25.74 10.70 7.44
C LYS A 164 -27.18 10.54 6.97
N ILE A 165 -27.48 9.42 6.31
CA ILE A 165 -28.83 9.08 5.82
C ILE A 165 -29.65 8.49 6.97
N LYS A 166 -29.10 7.49 7.66
CA LYS A 166 -29.75 6.81 8.79
C LYS A 166 -28.71 6.40 9.84
N PRO A 167 -28.98 6.53 11.15
CA PRO A 167 -28.01 6.21 12.18
C PRO A 167 -27.79 4.68 12.31
N TYR A 168 -26.84 4.16 11.55
CA TYR A 168 -26.41 2.75 11.62
C TYR A 168 -25.27 2.56 12.63
N ASP A 169 -25.38 1.53 13.47
CA ASP A 169 -24.37 1.23 14.49
C ASP A 169 -23.07 0.68 13.87
N ASN A 170 -23.18 -0.26 12.94
CA ASN A 170 -22.07 -0.99 12.34
C ASN A 170 -22.38 -1.41 10.90
N LEU A 171 -21.36 -1.85 10.16
CA LEU A 171 -21.54 -2.32 8.79
C LEU A 171 -22.49 -3.52 8.69
N LEU A 172 -22.55 -4.39 9.70
CA LEU A 172 -23.44 -5.55 9.65
C LEU A 172 -24.92 -5.14 9.59
N SER A 173 -25.30 -4.06 10.28
CA SER A 173 -26.65 -3.49 10.21
C SER A 173 -27.00 -2.89 8.85
N VAL A 174 -25.99 -2.50 8.06
CA VAL A 174 -26.15 -1.94 6.73
C VAL A 174 -26.39 -3.03 5.67
N LEU A 175 -25.76 -4.20 5.81
CA LEU A 175 -25.79 -5.29 4.83
C LEU A 175 -27.13 -6.07 4.84
N ARG A 176 -28.24 -5.36 4.66
CA ARG A 176 -29.60 -5.92 4.58
C ARG A 176 -30.31 -5.44 3.32
N PRO A 177 -31.16 -6.26 2.69
CA PRO A 177 -31.87 -5.91 1.47
C PRO A 177 -32.63 -4.58 1.57
N GLU A 178 -33.28 -4.32 2.71
CA GLU A 178 -34.03 -3.09 2.99
C GLU A 178 -33.18 -1.81 2.93
N ASN A 179 -31.87 -1.92 3.13
CA ASN A 179 -30.95 -0.79 3.12
C ASN A 179 -30.21 -0.65 1.78
N PHE A 180 -30.59 -1.40 0.74
CA PHE A 180 -29.92 -1.38 -0.56
C PHE A 180 -29.95 0.01 -1.20
N ASP A 181 -31.10 0.69 -1.21
CA ASP A 181 -31.22 2.03 -1.81
C ASP A 181 -30.37 3.06 -1.06
N ASN A 182 -30.40 3.04 0.28
CA ASN A 182 -29.53 3.86 1.13
C ASN A 182 -28.04 3.58 0.88
N THR A 183 -27.69 2.32 0.58
CA THR A 183 -26.33 1.93 0.25
C THR A 183 -25.90 2.54 -1.08
N ILE A 184 -26.75 2.47 -2.11
CA ILE A 184 -26.50 3.06 -3.42
C ILE A 184 -26.36 4.59 -3.31
N GLU A 185 -27.24 5.24 -2.56
CA GLU A 185 -27.18 6.69 -2.33
C GLU A 185 -25.89 7.11 -1.60
N ALA A 186 -25.51 6.40 -0.54
CA ALA A 186 -24.27 6.67 0.17
C ALA A 186 -23.03 6.49 -0.72
N ILE A 187 -23.05 5.53 -1.64
CA ILE A 187 -21.94 5.29 -2.58
C ILE A 187 -21.91 6.34 -3.68
N LYS A 188 -23.07 6.79 -4.18
CA LYS A 188 -23.18 7.92 -5.10
C LYS A 188 -22.61 9.20 -4.45
N SER A 189 -22.94 9.47 -3.19
CA SER A 189 -22.32 10.56 -2.40
C SER A 189 -20.80 10.39 -2.27
N LEU A 190 -20.33 9.21 -1.83
CA LEU A 190 -18.91 8.91 -1.62
C LEU A 190 -18.08 9.06 -2.91
N SER A 191 -18.65 8.66 -4.04
CA SER A 191 -18.02 8.75 -5.36
C SER A 191 -18.21 10.11 -6.05
N ARG A 192 -18.84 11.07 -5.36
CA ARG A 192 -19.12 12.44 -5.84
C ARG A 192 -19.93 12.42 -7.13
N TYR A 193 -21.05 11.71 -7.10
CA TYR A 193 -21.99 11.69 -8.21
C TYR A 193 -22.67 13.05 -8.36
N ASP A 194 -22.62 13.60 -9.56
CA ASP A 194 -23.31 14.83 -9.94
C ASP A 194 -24.63 14.45 -10.63
N ILE A 195 -25.75 14.78 -9.99
CA ILE A 195 -27.10 14.50 -10.50
C ILE A 195 -27.34 15.25 -11.81
N SER A 196 -26.85 16.49 -11.92
CA SER A 196 -27.10 17.35 -13.08
C SER A 196 -26.35 16.87 -14.31
N LYS A 197 -25.10 16.43 -14.13
CA LYS A 197 -24.24 15.96 -15.23
C LYS A 197 -24.28 14.45 -15.44
N ARG A 198 -25.00 13.72 -14.59
CA ARG A 198 -25.04 12.25 -14.52
C ARG A 198 -23.65 11.63 -14.61
N ASN A 199 -22.70 12.14 -13.83
CA ASN A 199 -21.32 11.65 -13.84
C ASN A 199 -20.74 11.50 -12.44
N PHE A 200 -19.72 10.66 -12.33
CA PHE A 200 -19.01 10.37 -11.08
C PHE A 200 -17.68 11.10 -11.03
N GLY A 201 -17.45 11.93 -10.01
CA GLY A 201 -16.13 12.51 -9.74
C GLY A 201 -15.06 11.43 -9.54
N ALA A 202 -15.38 10.35 -8.84
CA ALA A 202 -14.51 9.20 -8.59
C ALA A 202 -15.12 7.88 -9.11
N ALA A 203 -15.36 7.79 -10.42
CA ALA A 203 -15.95 6.62 -11.09
C ALA A 203 -15.27 5.28 -10.76
N SER A 204 -13.93 5.28 -10.60
CA SER A 204 -13.19 4.08 -10.21
C SER A 204 -13.58 3.56 -8.83
N LEU A 205 -13.88 4.45 -7.87
CA LEU A 205 -14.33 4.10 -6.52
C LEU A 205 -15.70 3.44 -6.58
N ALA A 206 -16.61 4.05 -7.32
CA ALA A 206 -17.94 3.51 -7.57
C ALA A 206 -17.86 2.10 -8.17
N LEU A 207 -17.04 1.88 -9.20
CA LEU A 207 -16.97 0.57 -9.88
C LEU A 207 -16.49 -0.56 -8.96
N HIS A 208 -15.42 -0.35 -8.19
CA HIS A 208 -14.85 -1.42 -7.38
C HIS A 208 -15.55 -1.62 -6.04
N PHE A 209 -16.49 -0.73 -5.65
CA PHE A 209 -17.21 -0.85 -4.39
C PHE A 209 -18.12 -2.08 -4.36
N ARG A 210 -18.60 -2.54 -5.53
CA ARG A 210 -19.29 -3.84 -5.68
C ARG A 210 -18.49 -4.96 -5.03
N THR A 211 -17.23 -5.09 -5.44
CA THR A 211 -16.33 -6.14 -4.94
C THR A 211 -16.08 -5.99 -3.45
N ASN A 212 -16.01 -4.76 -2.91
CA ASN A 212 -15.89 -4.56 -1.48
C ASN A 212 -17.14 -5.07 -0.75
N LEU A 213 -18.35 -4.72 -1.21
CA LEU A 213 -19.61 -5.17 -0.59
C LEU A 213 -19.76 -6.68 -0.63
N THR A 214 -19.52 -7.32 -1.79
CA THR A 214 -19.59 -8.78 -1.90
C THR A 214 -18.63 -9.47 -0.92
N ASN A 215 -17.39 -8.98 -0.82
CA ASN A 215 -16.42 -9.51 0.14
C ASN A 215 -16.84 -9.29 1.60
N LEU A 216 -17.50 -8.16 1.92
CA LEU A 216 -18.01 -7.87 3.26
C LEU A 216 -19.19 -8.78 3.62
N CYS A 217 -20.09 -9.09 2.67
CA CYS A 217 -21.15 -10.07 2.85
C CYS A 217 -20.59 -11.46 3.11
N ASP A 218 -19.66 -11.92 2.28
CA ASP A 218 -19.01 -13.23 2.44
C ASP A 218 -18.25 -13.32 3.78
N LEU A 219 -17.61 -12.23 4.19
CA LEU A 219 -16.97 -12.12 5.49
C LEU A 219 -17.99 -12.21 6.62
N ALA A 220 -19.09 -11.46 6.55
CA ALA A 220 -20.13 -11.45 7.57
C ALA A 220 -20.73 -12.85 7.75
N ILE A 221 -21.10 -13.52 6.65
CA ILE A 221 -21.56 -14.91 6.63
C ILE A 221 -20.55 -15.82 7.33
N LYS A 222 -19.28 -15.74 6.94
CA LYS A 222 -18.20 -16.55 7.54
C LYS A 222 -18.03 -16.31 9.04
N LEU A 223 -18.15 -15.06 9.50
CA LEU A 223 -17.98 -14.71 10.91
C LEU A 223 -19.15 -15.17 11.77
N ILE A 224 -20.38 -15.09 11.25
CA ILE A 224 -21.59 -15.60 11.90
C ILE A 224 -21.50 -17.12 12.04
N LEU A 225 -21.21 -17.84 10.94
CA LEU A 225 -21.10 -19.31 10.94
C LEU A 225 -19.99 -19.82 11.87
N ARG A 226 -18.88 -19.07 11.97
CA ARG A 226 -17.76 -19.41 12.89
C ARG A 226 -17.94 -18.87 14.31
N ARG A 227 -19.08 -18.27 14.63
CA ARG A 227 -19.41 -17.67 15.95
C ARG A 227 -18.32 -16.72 16.46
N LYS A 228 -17.75 -15.91 15.56
CA LYS A 228 -16.67 -14.95 15.88
C LYS A 228 -17.16 -13.58 16.31
N ILE A 229 -18.46 -13.32 16.23
CA ILE A 229 -19.08 -12.06 16.64
C ILE A 229 -19.56 -12.22 18.09
N PRO A 230 -18.97 -11.51 19.07
CA PRO A 230 -19.43 -11.56 20.44
C PRO A 230 -20.83 -11.01 20.59
N HIS A 231 -21.64 -11.61 21.47
CA HIS A 231 -22.99 -11.13 21.81
C HIS A 231 -23.88 -10.94 20.56
N PHE A 232 -23.83 -11.89 19.64
CA PHE A 232 -24.73 -11.92 18.48
C PHE A 232 -26.10 -12.46 18.93
N HIS A 233 -27.06 -11.57 19.13
CA HIS A 233 -28.40 -11.87 19.65
C HIS A 233 -29.48 -12.01 18.57
N GLN A 234 -29.12 -11.84 17.31
CA GLN A 234 -30.06 -11.95 16.19
C GLN A 234 -30.22 -13.40 15.75
N ASP A 235 -31.35 -13.70 15.12
CA ASP A 235 -31.59 -14.99 14.48
C ASP A 235 -30.53 -15.20 13.38
N ILE A 236 -29.74 -16.27 13.56
CA ILE A 236 -28.62 -16.62 12.68
C ILE A 236 -29.14 -16.94 11.27
N GLU A 237 -30.18 -17.76 11.15
CA GLU A 237 -30.67 -18.21 9.84
C GLU A 237 -31.30 -17.06 9.06
N LYS A 238 -32.10 -16.24 9.75
CA LYS A 238 -32.68 -15.03 9.16
C LYS A 238 -31.58 -14.07 8.68
N THR A 239 -30.58 -13.79 9.52
CA THR A 239 -29.50 -12.86 9.17
C THR A 239 -28.66 -13.37 7.99
N LEU A 240 -28.38 -14.68 7.94
CA LEU A 240 -27.67 -15.29 6.81
C LEU A 240 -28.46 -15.15 5.51
N THR A 241 -29.77 -15.42 5.56
CA THR A 241 -30.65 -15.26 4.40
C THR A 241 -30.73 -13.81 3.93
N GLU A 242 -30.80 -12.84 4.86
CA GLU A 242 -30.76 -11.41 4.53
C GLU A 242 -29.44 -11.01 3.85
N LEU A 243 -28.29 -11.51 4.34
CA LEU A 243 -26.98 -11.23 3.76
C LEU A 243 -26.85 -11.79 2.34
N GLU A 244 -27.33 -13.01 2.10
CA GLU A 244 -27.34 -13.64 0.77
C GLU A 244 -28.25 -12.89 -0.21
N ARG A 245 -29.45 -12.51 0.23
CA ARG A 245 -30.38 -11.68 -0.55
C ARG A 245 -29.76 -10.33 -0.91
N PHE A 246 -29.10 -9.67 0.04
CA PHE A 246 -28.41 -8.41 -0.21
C PHE A 246 -27.26 -8.58 -1.20
N LYS A 247 -26.45 -9.64 -1.06
CA LYS A 247 -25.38 -9.97 -2.02
C LYS A 247 -25.94 -10.18 -3.43
N ASN A 248 -27.05 -10.91 -3.56
CA ASN A 248 -27.70 -11.13 -4.85
C ASN A 248 -28.23 -9.83 -5.46
N LEU A 249 -28.78 -8.91 -4.65
CA LEU A 249 -29.16 -7.56 -5.11
C LEU A 249 -27.95 -6.78 -5.62
N VAL A 250 -26.83 -6.81 -4.89
CA VAL A 250 -25.57 -6.19 -5.33
C VAL A 250 -25.07 -6.81 -6.62
N ASP A 251 -25.20 -8.12 -6.85
CA ASP A 251 -24.72 -8.72 -8.09
C ASP A 251 -25.63 -8.46 -9.30
N THR A 252 -26.94 -8.36 -9.08
CA THR A 252 -27.95 -8.17 -10.15
C THR A 252 -28.16 -6.70 -10.52
N GLN A 253 -28.35 -5.81 -9.53
CA GLN A 253 -28.76 -4.42 -9.76
C GLN A 253 -27.58 -3.45 -9.92
N TRP A 254 -26.36 -3.85 -9.55
CA TRP A 254 -25.23 -2.92 -9.56
C TRP A 254 -24.89 -2.35 -10.93
N ALA A 255 -25.02 -3.16 -11.98
CA ALA A 255 -24.75 -2.71 -13.35
C ALA A 255 -25.71 -1.56 -13.74
N THR A 256 -26.97 -1.67 -13.35
CA THR A 256 -28.03 -0.69 -13.62
C THR A 256 -27.84 0.58 -12.80
N GLU A 257 -27.58 0.45 -11.50
CA GLU A 257 -27.57 1.59 -10.57
C GLU A 257 -26.31 2.45 -10.65
N ILE A 258 -25.14 1.83 -10.84
CA ILE A 258 -23.84 2.51 -10.71
C ILE A 258 -22.87 2.04 -11.80
N GLY A 259 -22.73 0.73 -11.98
CA GLY A 259 -21.62 0.10 -12.69
C GLY A 259 -21.47 0.53 -14.14
N SER A 260 -22.57 0.55 -14.91
CA SER A 260 -22.53 0.89 -16.35
C SER A 260 -22.14 2.36 -16.56
N LEU A 261 -22.73 3.26 -15.78
CA LEU A 261 -22.46 4.69 -15.86
C LEU A 261 -21.04 5.02 -15.39
N ALA A 262 -20.60 4.43 -14.27
CA ALA A 262 -19.24 4.60 -13.78
C ALA A 262 -18.18 4.07 -14.76
N LEU A 263 -18.46 2.96 -15.44
CA LEU A 263 -17.55 2.44 -16.46
C LEU A 263 -17.48 3.37 -17.69
N LYS A 264 -18.64 3.86 -18.13
CA LYS A 264 -18.74 4.83 -19.25
C LYS A 264 -17.96 6.10 -18.93
N ASP A 265 -18.17 6.69 -17.76
CA ASP A 265 -17.45 7.88 -17.30
C ASP A 265 -15.94 7.68 -17.26
N LEU A 266 -15.50 6.51 -16.80
CA LEU A 266 -14.08 6.17 -16.72
C LEU A 266 -13.46 6.13 -18.11
N ASN A 267 -14.15 5.49 -19.06
CA ASN A 267 -13.70 5.35 -20.44
C ASN A 267 -13.69 6.72 -21.14
N GLU A 268 -14.75 7.51 -21.04
CA GLU A 268 -14.83 8.86 -21.61
C GLU A 268 -13.73 9.77 -21.07
N LYS A 269 -13.52 9.80 -19.75
CA LYS A 269 -12.43 10.56 -19.12
C LYS A 269 -11.05 10.10 -19.57
N SER A 270 -10.90 8.80 -19.87
CA SER A 270 -9.64 8.24 -20.36
C SER A 270 -9.39 8.56 -21.84
N SER A 271 -10.45 8.67 -22.65
CA SER A 271 -10.40 8.96 -24.07
C SER A 271 -10.17 10.45 -24.36
N VAL A 272 -10.79 11.35 -23.59
CA VAL A 272 -10.66 12.81 -23.78
C VAL A 272 -9.24 13.31 -23.45
N LYS A 273 -8.53 12.64 -22.54
CA LYS A 273 -7.18 13.07 -22.14
C LYS A 273 -6.13 12.58 -23.13
N PRO A 274 -5.40 13.48 -23.83
CA PRO A 274 -4.33 13.05 -24.73
C PRO A 274 -3.28 12.26 -23.93
N LYS A 275 -2.98 11.04 -24.38
CA LYS A 275 -1.94 10.19 -23.79
C LYS A 275 -0.57 10.74 -24.22
N LEU A 276 -0.08 11.78 -23.54
CA LEU A 276 1.27 12.32 -23.80
C LEU A 276 2.35 11.26 -23.48
N LEU A 277 3.17 10.96 -24.48
CA LEU A 277 4.30 10.02 -24.41
C LEU A 277 5.63 10.80 -24.48
N PRO A 278 6.68 10.32 -23.79
CA PRO A 278 8.01 10.90 -23.92
C PRO A 278 8.51 10.73 -25.36
N ILE A 279 9.16 11.77 -25.89
CA ILE A 279 9.79 11.73 -27.21
C ILE A 279 11.08 10.91 -27.16
N THR A 280 11.43 10.28 -28.28
CA THR A 280 12.63 9.42 -28.40
C THR A 280 13.90 10.18 -28.05
N GLU A 281 14.01 11.44 -28.46
CA GLU A 281 15.18 12.29 -28.17
C GLU A 281 15.41 12.46 -26.66
N ASP A 282 14.35 12.75 -25.90
CA ASP A 282 14.41 12.90 -24.45
C ASP A 282 14.77 11.58 -23.76
N ILE A 283 14.26 10.45 -24.27
CA ILE A 283 14.61 9.12 -23.78
C ILE A 283 16.11 8.83 -24.00
N VAL A 284 16.67 9.23 -25.15
CA VAL A 284 18.09 9.05 -25.45
C VAL A 284 18.96 9.95 -24.58
N LYS A 285 18.60 11.23 -24.42
CA LYS A 285 19.28 12.16 -23.50
C LYS A 285 19.30 11.63 -22.06
N PHE A 286 18.15 11.13 -21.60
CA PHE A 286 18.02 10.48 -20.31
C PHE A 286 18.86 9.21 -20.18
N ALA A 287 18.84 8.33 -21.19
CA ALA A 287 19.64 7.11 -21.19
C ALA A 287 21.15 7.41 -21.10
N ARG A 288 21.62 8.39 -21.88
CA ARG A 288 23.02 8.83 -21.88
C ARG A 288 23.44 9.36 -20.51
N LEU A 289 22.67 10.28 -19.92
CA LEU A 289 22.97 10.78 -18.57
C LEU A 289 23.08 9.64 -17.55
N VAL A 290 22.16 8.67 -17.60
CA VAL A 290 22.16 7.55 -16.64
C VAL A 290 23.39 6.66 -16.85
N ASP A 291 23.77 6.38 -18.10
CA ASP A 291 24.96 5.59 -18.43
C ASP A 291 26.26 6.32 -18.01
N ASP A 292 26.36 7.63 -18.29
CA ASP A 292 27.52 8.47 -17.92
C ASP A 292 27.70 8.52 -16.40
N ARG A 293 26.62 8.78 -15.67
CA ARG A 293 26.62 8.79 -14.19
C ARG A 293 26.94 7.43 -13.60
N ALA A 294 26.50 6.34 -14.22
CA ALA A 294 26.85 4.99 -13.80
C ALA A 294 28.35 4.73 -13.96
N GLU A 295 28.94 5.15 -15.08
CA GLU A 295 30.38 4.97 -15.35
C GLU A 295 31.25 5.83 -14.40
N GLU A 296 30.90 7.10 -14.20
CA GLU A 296 31.58 7.99 -13.25
C GLU A 296 31.56 7.43 -11.83
N ALA A 297 30.37 7.02 -11.36
CA ALA A 297 30.20 6.45 -10.03
C ALA A 297 30.94 5.12 -9.89
N TYR A 298 30.93 4.28 -10.93
CA TYR A 298 31.68 3.02 -10.95
C TYR A 298 33.18 3.25 -10.83
N LYS A 299 33.76 4.17 -11.62
CA LYS A 299 35.20 4.47 -11.58
C LYS A 299 35.62 4.98 -10.20
N THR A 300 34.85 5.91 -9.64
CA THR A 300 35.10 6.48 -8.31
C THR A 300 35.03 5.41 -7.22
N LEU A 301 33.99 4.55 -7.27
CA LEU A 301 33.78 3.49 -6.29
C LEU A 301 34.77 2.33 -6.44
N PHE A 302 35.25 2.09 -7.66
CA PHE A 302 36.29 1.11 -7.93
C PHE A 302 37.63 1.52 -7.30
N GLN A 303 37.95 2.82 -7.34
CA GLN A 303 39.13 3.40 -6.68
C GLN A 303 38.96 3.49 -5.16
N ASN A 304 37.81 3.98 -4.69
CA ASN A 304 37.50 4.13 -3.27
C ASN A 304 36.23 3.34 -2.91
N ARG A 305 36.43 2.11 -2.44
CA ARG A 305 35.33 1.20 -2.08
C ARG A 305 34.54 1.62 -0.83
N VAL A 306 34.96 2.65 -0.11
CA VAL A 306 34.29 3.15 1.10
C VAL A 306 33.33 4.30 0.79
N ASP A 307 33.37 4.86 -0.43
CA ASP A 307 32.52 6.01 -0.75
C ASP A 307 31.04 5.64 -0.91
N ARG A 308 30.27 5.98 0.14
CA ARG A 308 28.83 5.78 0.19
C ARG A 308 28.06 6.67 -0.79
N VAL A 309 28.63 7.81 -1.20
CA VAL A 309 27.97 8.72 -2.14
C VAL A 309 28.00 8.13 -3.54
N SER A 310 29.19 7.72 -4.03
CA SER A 310 29.30 6.99 -5.30
C SER A 310 28.52 5.69 -5.30
N TYR A 311 28.47 4.95 -4.19
CA TYR A 311 27.61 3.77 -4.09
C TYR A 311 26.12 4.12 -4.34
N ARG A 312 25.61 5.18 -3.69
CA ARG A 312 24.21 5.63 -3.85
C ARG A 312 23.91 6.00 -5.30
N ILE A 313 24.81 6.72 -5.96
CA ILE A 313 24.63 7.09 -7.37
C ILE A 313 24.63 5.83 -8.25
N LEU A 314 25.59 4.92 -8.05
CA LEU A 314 25.70 3.71 -8.85
C LEU A 314 24.47 2.80 -8.70
N VAL A 315 24.00 2.55 -7.47
CA VAL A 315 22.82 1.68 -7.26
C VAL A 315 21.55 2.30 -7.84
N GLU A 316 21.41 3.63 -7.77
CA GLU A 316 20.30 4.36 -8.38
C GLU A 316 20.33 4.31 -9.91
N THR A 317 21.48 4.59 -10.54
CA THR A 317 21.62 4.60 -12.00
C THR A 317 21.49 3.20 -12.58
N VAL A 318 22.05 2.17 -11.92
CA VAL A 318 21.87 0.77 -12.32
C VAL A 318 20.40 0.36 -12.24
N LEU A 319 19.67 0.72 -11.18
CA LEU A 319 18.23 0.47 -11.08
C LEU A 319 17.47 1.09 -12.25
N VAL A 320 17.73 2.38 -12.54
CA VAL A 320 17.08 3.11 -13.63
C VAL A 320 17.42 2.49 -14.98
N ALA A 321 18.70 2.20 -15.24
CA ALA A 321 19.16 1.58 -16.48
C ALA A 321 18.52 0.20 -16.69
N THR A 322 18.41 -0.63 -15.65
CA THR A 322 17.72 -1.93 -15.74
C THR A 322 16.24 -1.77 -16.05
N ILE A 323 15.54 -0.80 -15.42
CA ILE A 323 14.13 -0.50 -15.72
C ILE A 323 13.96 0.01 -17.16
N LEU A 324 14.85 0.90 -17.60
CA LEU A 324 14.81 1.52 -18.92
C LEU A 324 15.07 0.49 -20.02
N HIS A 325 16.05 -0.38 -19.82
CA HIS A 325 16.42 -1.42 -20.77
C HIS A 325 15.31 -2.47 -20.92
N ASN A 326 14.75 -2.95 -19.80
CA ASN A 326 13.71 -3.97 -19.83
C ASN A 326 12.31 -3.44 -20.11
N ARG A 327 12.09 -2.11 -20.01
CA ARG A 327 10.76 -1.47 -20.06
C ARG A 327 9.73 -2.21 -19.18
N ARG A 328 10.15 -2.69 -18.00
CA ARG A 328 9.28 -3.40 -17.04
C ARG A 328 8.64 -2.44 -16.05
N ARG A 329 7.68 -2.92 -15.26
CA ARG A 329 7.16 -2.12 -14.14
C ARG A 329 8.28 -1.94 -13.12
N VAL A 330 8.35 -0.77 -12.48
CA VAL A 330 9.33 -0.50 -11.41
C VAL A 330 9.29 -1.58 -10.32
N GLY A 331 8.09 -2.04 -9.96
CA GLY A 331 7.90 -3.10 -8.97
C GLY A 331 8.54 -4.43 -9.34
N ASP A 332 8.71 -4.74 -10.63
CA ASP A 332 9.30 -6.01 -11.05
C ASP A 332 10.83 -6.02 -10.87
N VAL A 333 11.46 -4.84 -10.77
CA VAL A 333 12.92 -4.69 -10.68
C VAL A 333 13.36 -4.25 -9.28
N GLN A 334 12.69 -3.27 -8.66
CA GLN A 334 13.14 -2.69 -7.38
C GLN A 334 13.10 -3.67 -6.20
N TYR A 335 12.34 -4.77 -6.33
CA TYR A 335 12.15 -5.77 -5.27
C TYR A 335 13.09 -6.98 -5.41
N LEU A 336 14.08 -6.95 -6.31
CA LEU A 336 15.07 -8.01 -6.46
C LEU A 336 15.76 -8.31 -5.13
N GLU A 337 15.88 -9.59 -4.83
CA GLU A 337 16.52 -10.09 -3.62
C GLU A 337 17.98 -10.40 -3.91
N TRP A 338 18.88 -9.92 -3.06
CA TRP A 338 20.31 -9.96 -3.37
C TRP A 338 20.88 -11.38 -3.33
N HIS A 339 20.40 -12.25 -2.43
CA HIS A 339 20.81 -13.65 -2.37
C HIS A 339 20.42 -14.41 -3.64
N SER A 340 19.16 -14.32 -4.05
CA SER A 340 18.69 -14.96 -5.29
C SER A 340 19.40 -14.39 -6.52
N LEU A 341 19.70 -13.09 -6.52
CA LEU A 341 20.48 -12.47 -7.58
C LEU A 341 21.92 -12.99 -7.60
N LYS A 342 22.58 -13.10 -6.44
CA LYS A 342 23.94 -13.62 -6.30
C LYS A 342 24.02 -15.05 -6.82
N GLU A 343 23.11 -15.92 -6.37
CA GLU A 343 23.01 -17.30 -6.85
C GLU A 343 22.85 -17.33 -8.37
N GLN A 344 21.85 -16.65 -8.94
CA GLN A 344 21.69 -16.58 -10.40
C GLN A 344 22.90 -15.97 -11.13
N PHE A 345 23.68 -15.12 -10.45
CA PHE A 345 24.92 -14.58 -10.99
C PHE A 345 26.07 -15.60 -10.98
N GLU A 346 26.10 -16.50 -10.01
CA GLU A 346 27.13 -17.52 -9.76
C GLU A 346 26.83 -18.86 -10.45
N THR A 347 25.55 -19.22 -10.63
CA THR A 347 25.11 -20.46 -11.32
C THR A 347 25.40 -20.44 -12.84
N GLU A 348 26.01 -19.37 -13.36
CA GLU A 348 26.60 -19.39 -14.70
C GLU A 348 27.87 -20.25 -14.69
N TYR A 349 27.71 -21.58 -14.72
CA TYR A 349 28.67 -22.54 -15.31
C TYR A 349 28.16 -23.99 -15.47
N THR A 350 26.92 -24.36 -15.10
CA THR A 350 26.58 -25.80 -14.96
C THR A 350 25.25 -26.27 -15.56
N ILE A 351 24.69 -25.58 -16.56
CA ILE A 351 23.64 -26.17 -17.40
C ILE A 351 24.12 -26.16 -18.85
N SER A 352 24.40 -27.37 -19.33
CA SER A 352 24.89 -27.75 -20.66
C SER A 352 24.52 -26.76 -21.77
N HIS A 353 25.52 -25.99 -22.21
CA HIS A 353 25.46 -25.16 -23.41
C HIS A 353 25.21 -25.98 -24.70
N THR A 354 25.12 -27.31 -24.65
CA THR A 354 25.01 -28.16 -25.84
C THR A 354 23.57 -28.54 -26.20
N GLU A 355 22.70 -28.80 -25.23
CA GLU A 355 21.32 -29.28 -25.50
C GLU A 355 20.31 -28.14 -25.60
N ILE A 356 20.46 -27.07 -24.81
CA ILE A 356 19.55 -25.92 -24.89
C ILE A 356 19.94 -25.02 -26.07
N ALA A 357 21.23 -24.76 -26.29
CA ALA A 357 21.66 -23.88 -27.38
C ALA A 357 21.33 -24.43 -28.77
N SER A 358 21.22 -25.75 -28.94
CA SER A 358 20.80 -26.36 -30.21
C SER A 358 19.31 -26.16 -30.51
N SER A 359 18.48 -25.94 -29.48
CA SER A 359 17.04 -25.64 -29.61
C SER A 359 16.70 -24.16 -29.73
N LEU A 360 17.67 -23.27 -29.48
CA LEU A 360 17.48 -21.82 -29.57
C LEU A 360 17.56 -21.33 -31.01
N THR A 361 16.67 -20.41 -31.37
CA THR A 361 16.74 -19.66 -32.62
C THR A 361 18.01 -18.80 -32.67
N GLU A 362 18.43 -18.40 -33.87
CA GLU A 362 19.64 -17.58 -34.06
C GLU A 362 19.58 -16.26 -33.27
N ASN A 363 18.39 -15.65 -33.20
CA ASN A 363 18.14 -14.47 -32.37
C ASN A 363 18.27 -14.75 -30.86
N GLU A 364 17.80 -15.91 -30.38
CA GLU A 364 17.92 -16.28 -28.96
C GLU A 364 19.35 -16.60 -28.54
N LYS A 365 20.17 -17.15 -29.46
CA LYS A 365 21.61 -17.33 -29.25
C LYS A 365 22.29 -15.98 -29.07
N ILE A 366 22.07 -15.02 -29.98
CA ILE A 366 22.61 -13.66 -29.90
C ILE A 366 22.17 -12.96 -28.60
N LEU A 367 20.92 -13.18 -28.16
CA LEU A 367 20.42 -12.64 -26.90
C LEU A 367 21.14 -13.25 -25.69
N THR A 368 21.38 -14.56 -25.70
CA THR A 368 22.06 -15.25 -24.60
C THR A 368 23.54 -14.84 -24.49
N GLU A 369 24.19 -14.53 -25.62
CA GLU A 369 25.58 -14.04 -25.64
C GLU A 369 25.74 -12.62 -25.08
N ASN A 370 24.74 -11.76 -25.31
CA ASN A 370 24.80 -10.34 -24.98
C ASN A 370 24.07 -9.97 -23.68
N TYR A 371 23.17 -10.83 -23.20
CA TYR A 371 22.34 -10.59 -22.04
C TYR A 371 22.36 -11.74 -21.05
N LYS A 372 22.44 -11.39 -19.76
CA LYS A 372 22.18 -12.33 -18.67
C LYS A 372 20.71 -12.30 -18.29
N ARG A 373 20.10 -13.48 -18.26
CA ARG A 373 18.71 -13.67 -17.85
C ARG A 373 18.62 -13.85 -16.33
N ILE A 374 17.82 -13.00 -15.68
CA ILE A 374 17.46 -13.13 -14.27
C ILE A 374 15.96 -13.29 -14.12
N VAL A 375 15.56 -14.15 -13.22
CA VAL A 375 14.17 -14.42 -12.88
C VAL A 375 13.85 -13.80 -11.53
N SER A 376 12.77 -13.01 -11.51
CA SER A 376 12.16 -12.46 -10.31
C SER A 376 10.71 -12.90 -10.21
N ILE A 377 10.08 -12.73 -9.05
CA ILE A 377 8.66 -13.04 -8.84
C ILE A 377 7.84 -11.76 -8.90
N GLY A 378 7.02 -11.63 -9.93
CA GLY A 378 6.10 -10.52 -10.14
C GLY A 378 4.73 -10.71 -9.47
N LYS A 379 3.79 -9.82 -9.81
CA LYS A 379 2.42 -9.86 -9.27
C LYS A 379 1.73 -11.20 -9.57
N GLY A 380 1.12 -11.80 -8.55
CA GLY A 380 0.42 -13.08 -8.66
C GLY A 380 1.35 -14.30 -8.72
N SER A 381 2.54 -14.19 -8.13
CA SER A 381 3.56 -15.26 -8.11
C SER A 381 4.02 -15.72 -9.49
N ARG A 382 3.93 -14.84 -10.50
CA ARG A 382 4.37 -15.13 -11.86
C ARG A 382 5.86 -14.83 -12.00
N ALA A 383 6.61 -15.75 -12.59
CA ALA A 383 8.01 -15.52 -12.93
C ALA A 383 8.12 -14.38 -13.97
N VAL A 384 8.97 -13.40 -13.67
CA VAL A 384 9.27 -12.25 -14.50
C VAL A 384 10.74 -12.30 -14.87
N THR A 385 11.02 -12.32 -16.17
CA THR A 385 12.39 -12.31 -16.68
C THR A 385 12.88 -10.87 -16.87
N ILE A 386 14.07 -10.61 -16.35
CA ILE A 386 14.85 -9.37 -16.47
C ILE A 386 16.13 -9.71 -17.22
N LEU A 387 16.41 -8.98 -18.29
CA LEU A 387 17.63 -9.10 -19.09
C LEU A 387 18.60 -8.00 -18.66
N ILE A 388 19.83 -8.40 -18.33
CA ILE A 388 20.92 -7.48 -18.01
C ILE A 388 21.89 -7.46 -19.20
N PRO A 389 22.17 -6.30 -19.80
CA PRO A 389 23.19 -6.17 -20.84
C PRO A 389 24.60 -6.46 -20.29
N LYS A 390 25.47 -7.06 -21.11
CA LYS A 390 26.88 -7.32 -20.78
C LYS A 390 27.63 -6.08 -20.27
N LYS A 391 27.36 -4.89 -20.83
CA LYS A 391 27.94 -3.61 -20.37
C LYS A 391 27.66 -3.30 -18.89
N MET A 392 26.54 -3.80 -18.35
CA MET A 392 26.14 -3.56 -16.96
C MET A 392 26.70 -4.61 -15.99
N PHE A 393 27.29 -5.71 -16.47
CA PHE A 393 27.77 -6.79 -15.60
C PHE A 393 28.81 -6.31 -14.58
N LYS A 394 29.70 -5.40 -15.00
CA LYS A 394 30.70 -4.81 -14.10
C LYS A 394 30.06 -4.08 -12.92
N TYR A 395 28.93 -3.38 -13.14
CA TYR A 395 28.20 -2.68 -12.10
C TYR A 395 27.52 -3.66 -11.14
N PHE A 396 26.83 -4.68 -11.68
CA PHE A 396 26.17 -5.70 -10.87
C PHE A 396 27.16 -6.48 -10.01
N LYS A 397 28.30 -6.91 -10.58
CA LYS A 397 29.36 -7.62 -9.85
C LYS A 397 29.96 -6.76 -8.73
N LEU A 398 30.20 -5.47 -8.98
CA LEU A 398 30.71 -4.56 -7.94
C LEU A 398 29.68 -4.35 -6.82
N LEU A 399 28.42 -4.08 -7.17
CA LEU A 399 27.35 -3.88 -6.20
C LEU A 399 27.07 -5.14 -5.38
N LEU A 400 27.14 -6.33 -5.96
CA LEU A 400 27.02 -7.60 -5.24
C LEU A 400 28.14 -7.78 -4.21
N LYS A 401 29.39 -7.50 -4.58
CA LYS A 401 30.53 -7.54 -3.64
C LYS A 401 30.35 -6.56 -2.50
N LEU A 402 29.98 -5.32 -2.82
CA LEU A 402 29.74 -4.29 -1.79
C LEU A 402 28.51 -4.59 -0.92
N ARG A 403 27.57 -5.44 -1.38
CA ARG A 403 26.39 -5.82 -0.60
C ARG A 403 26.72 -6.74 0.57
N GLU A 404 27.86 -7.43 0.51
CA GLU A 404 28.40 -8.29 1.55
C GLU A 404 29.09 -7.49 2.68
N GLU A 405 29.46 -6.24 2.40
CA GLU A 405 30.04 -5.33 3.39
C GLU A 405 29.02 -4.98 4.49
N PRO A 406 29.49 -4.65 5.71
CA PRO A 406 28.64 -4.40 6.88
C PRO A 406 27.95 -3.01 6.84
N TRP A 407 27.49 -2.57 5.67
CA TRP A 407 26.77 -1.30 5.49
C TRP A 407 25.25 -1.46 5.63
N PHE A 408 24.75 -2.69 5.63
CA PHE A 408 23.31 -2.97 5.52
C PHE A 408 22.79 -3.71 6.76
N PRO A 409 21.59 -3.38 7.24
CA PRO A 409 20.93 -4.16 8.28
C PRO A 409 20.66 -5.61 7.80
N ILE A 410 20.77 -6.58 8.72
CA ILE A 410 20.54 -8.00 8.44
C ILE A 410 19.11 -8.25 7.93
N GLU A 411 18.14 -7.45 8.36
CA GLU A 411 16.75 -7.58 7.93
C GLU A 411 16.51 -7.17 6.47
N ASN A 412 17.48 -6.49 5.83
CA ASN A 412 17.37 -6.04 4.46
C ASN A 412 17.77 -7.18 3.49
N THR A 413 16.81 -7.68 2.71
CA THR A 413 17.04 -8.70 1.68
C THR A 413 17.15 -8.14 0.25
N TYR A 414 17.05 -6.82 0.09
CA TYR A 414 16.98 -6.16 -1.21
C TYR A 414 18.36 -5.92 -1.82
N PHE A 415 18.45 -6.11 -3.14
CA PHE A 415 19.62 -5.73 -3.93
C PHE A 415 19.71 -4.21 -4.11
N PHE A 416 18.62 -3.58 -4.56
CA PHE A 416 18.56 -2.13 -4.75
C PHE A 416 18.18 -1.44 -3.44
N THR A 417 19.18 -1.11 -2.62
CA THR A 417 19.01 -0.47 -1.31
C THR A 417 20.10 0.57 -1.06
N TYR A 418 19.80 1.56 -0.21
CA TYR A 418 20.83 2.47 0.30
C TYR A 418 21.57 1.85 1.48
N PRO A 419 22.81 2.30 1.76
CA PRO A 419 23.50 1.99 3.01
C PRO A 419 22.62 2.37 4.21
N GLU A 420 22.63 1.53 5.25
CA GLU A 420 21.86 1.67 6.51
C GLU A 420 20.33 1.66 6.35
N SER A 421 19.81 1.47 5.13
CA SER A 421 18.37 1.40 4.88
C SER A 421 17.82 0.01 5.16
N LYS A 422 16.62 -0.05 5.74
CA LYS A 422 15.81 -1.29 5.87
C LYS A 422 14.92 -1.56 4.65
N PHE A 423 14.85 -0.60 3.72
CA PHE A 423 13.93 -0.62 2.58
C PHE A 423 14.65 -0.46 1.25
N TRP A 424 13.99 -0.95 0.20
CA TRP A 424 14.42 -0.79 -1.19
C TRP A 424 14.33 0.67 -1.66
N ILE A 425 15.01 0.97 -2.75
CA ILE A 425 14.98 2.28 -3.42
C ILE A 425 13.67 2.46 -4.20
N ASP A 426 12.98 3.59 -4.03
CA ASP A 426 11.79 3.91 -4.83
C ASP A 426 12.18 4.32 -6.26
N GLY A 427 12.09 3.37 -7.20
CA GLY A 427 12.49 3.61 -8.58
C GLY A 427 11.68 4.69 -9.30
N CYS A 428 10.44 4.99 -8.87
CA CYS A 428 9.68 6.10 -9.46
C CYS A 428 10.28 7.46 -9.07
N CYS A 429 10.73 7.60 -7.82
CA CYS A 429 11.41 8.81 -7.36
C CYS A 429 12.76 8.99 -8.05
N VAL A 430 13.52 7.90 -8.20
CA VAL A 430 14.84 7.93 -8.83
C VAL A 430 14.76 8.25 -10.32
N ILE A 431 13.82 7.63 -11.06
CA ILE A 431 13.59 7.98 -12.48
C ILE A 431 13.30 9.48 -12.61
N ARG A 432 12.43 10.03 -11.76
CA ARG A 432 12.08 11.46 -11.78
C ARG A 432 13.28 12.35 -11.49
N LYS A 433 14.13 11.97 -10.53
CA LYS A 433 15.37 12.68 -10.19
C LYS A 433 16.26 12.82 -11.42
N TYR A 434 16.60 11.71 -12.07
CA TYR A 434 17.48 11.75 -13.24
C TYR A 434 16.82 12.33 -14.49
N ALA A 435 15.50 12.20 -14.65
CA ALA A 435 14.77 12.83 -15.75
C ALA A 435 14.83 14.35 -15.66
N ASN A 436 14.65 14.91 -14.47
CA ASN A 436 14.77 16.35 -14.26
C ASN A 436 16.21 16.86 -14.49
N SER A 437 17.21 16.00 -14.28
CA SER A 437 18.61 16.31 -14.57
C SER A 437 19.02 16.06 -16.02
N SER A 438 18.21 15.40 -16.86
CA SER A 438 18.65 14.90 -18.17
C SER A 438 18.59 15.90 -19.32
N ASN A 439 18.48 17.20 -19.05
CA ASN A 439 18.34 18.26 -20.06
C ASN A 439 17.28 17.93 -21.13
N ALA A 440 16.29 17.11 -20.74
CA ALA A 440 15.17 16.68 -21.58
C ALA A 440 14.21 17.85 -21.73
N LYS A 441 13.52 17.93 -22.87
CA LYS A 441 12.54 18.97 -23.13
C LYS A 441 11.32 18.83 -22.23
N TYR A 442 10.89 17.59 -22.00
CA TYR A 442 9.71 17.24 -21.19
C TYR A 442 10.04 16.15 -20.15
N PRO A 443 10.83 16.46 -19.12
CA PRO A 443 11.27 15.48 -18.12
C PRO A 443 10.11 14.84 -17.35
N GLU A 444 8.99 15.54 -17.19
CA GLU A 444 7.76 15.05 -16.55
C GLU A 444 7.08 13.90 -17.30
N LEU A 445 7.36 13.75 -18.61
CA LEU A 445 6.86 12.65 -19.42
C LEU A 445 7.67 11.36 -19.22
N ILE A 446 8.90 11.44 -18.72
CA ILE A 446 9.79 10.30 -18.47
C ILE A 446 9.37 9.62 -17.15
N THR A 447 8.40 8.71 -17.25
CA THR A 447 7.95 7.88 -16.13
C THR A 447 7.89 6.42 -16.55
N SER A 448 8.11 5.46 -15.64
CA SER A 448 8.06 4.02 -15.97
C SER A 448 6.75 3.59 -16.66
N CYS A 449 5.61 4.22 -16.33
CA CYS A 449 4.34 3.94 -17.00
C CYS A 449 4.33 4.44 -18.45
N ARG A 450 4.76 5.69 -18.67
CA ARG A 450 4.81 6.29 -20.01
C ARG A 450 5.90 5.67 -20.89
N LEU A 451 7.04 5.28 -20.32
CA LEU A 451 8.10 4.55 -21.04
C LEU A 451 7.62 3.18 -21.53
N ARG A 452 6.74 2.52 -20.78
CA ARG A 452 6.06 1.28 -21.21
C ARG A 452 5.03 1.52 -22.30
N LYS A 453 4.24 2.59 -22.18
CA LYS A 453 3.31 2.99 -23.24
C LYS A 453 4.04 3.34 -24.53
N HIS A 454 5.14 4.08 -24.43
CA HIS A 454 5.98 4.46 -25.55
C HIS A 454 6.47 3.24 -26.34
N ILE A 455 7.07 2.23 -25.67
CA ILE A 455 7.54 1.05 -26.41
C ILE A 455 6.38 0.29 -27.06
N ALA A 456 5.24 0.14 -26.39
CA ALA A 456 4.07 -0.50 -26.99
C ALA A 456 3.58 0.23 -28.25
N THR A 457 3.51 1.57 -28.20
CA THR A 457 3.14 2.40 -29.36
C THR A 457 4.17 2.30 -30.49
N VAL A 458 5.47 2.34 -30.19
CA VAL A 458 6.51 2.18 -31.21
C VAL A 458 6.43 0.80 -31.86
N THR A 459 6.25 -0.26 -31.08
CA THR A 459 6.08 -1.62 -31.59
C THR A 459 4.83 -1.75 -32.48
N GLN A 460 3.72 -1.10 -32.13
CA GLN A 460 2.53 -1.07 -32.98
C GLN A 460 2.79 -0.35 -34.31
N LEU A 461 3.52 0.77 -34.29
CA LEU A 461 3.93 1.48 -35.51
C LEU A 461 4.86 0.64 -36.39
N LEU A 462 5.67 -0.23 -35.79
CA LEU A 462 6.54 -1.17 -36.49
C LEU A 462 5.80 -2.39 -37.06
N ASN A 463 4.47 -2.48 -36.87
CA ASN A 463 3.58 -3.52 -37.41
C ASN A 463 4.11 -4.96 -37.22
N LEU A 464 4.56 -5.27 -36.00
CA LEU A 464 5.05 -6.61 -35.67
C LEU A 464 3.97 -7.68 -35.83
N GLN A 465 4.39 -8.91 -36.14
CA GLN A 465 3.50 -10.05 -36.28
C GLN A 465 2.84 -10.42 -34.94
N THR A 466 1.67 -11.06 -34.97
CA THR A 466 0.90 -11.44 -33.76
C THR A 466 1.73 -12.26 -32.75
N ASN A 467 2.62 -13.13 -33.23
CA ASN A 467 3.52 -13.92 -32.38
C ASN A 467 4.57 -13.06 -31.65
N GLU A 468 5.08 -12.04 -32.32
CA GLU A 468 6.07 -11.10 -31.76
C GLU A 468 5.42 -10.16 -30.74
N ILE A 469 4.16 -9.75 -30.98
CA ILE A 469 3.35 -8.99 -30.03
C ILE A 469 3.10 -9.80 -28.75
N ASP A 470 2.79 -11.10 -28.88
CA ASP A 470 2.59 -11.99 -27.74
C ASP A 470 3.87 -12.18 -26.91
N GLN A 471 5.01 -12.34 -27.59
CA GLN A 471 6.33 -12.39 -26.94
C GLN A 471 6.64 -11.08 -26.21
N LEU A 472 6.40 -9.93 -26.85
CA LEU A 472 6.59 -8.62 -26.22
C LEU A 472 5.64 -8.41 -25.03
N ALA A 473 4.37 -8.81 -25.14
CA ALA A 473 3.40 -8.68 -24.06
C ALA A 473 3.82 -9.49 -22.81
N LYS A 474 4.27 -10.74 -23.01
CA LYS A 474 4.89 -11.57 -21.97
C LYS A 474 6.15 -10.90 -21.41
N PHE A 475 7.00 -10.34 -22.27
CA PHE A 475 8.18 -9.58 -21.89
C PHE A 475 7.87 -8.23 -21.19
N MET A 476 6.68 -7.66 -21.34
CA MET A 476 6.27 -6.45 -20.61
C MET A 476 5.48 -6.77 -19.33
N GLY A 477 5.11 -8.04 -19.12
CA GLY A 477 4.48 -8.54 -17.90
C GLY A 477 2.97 -8.34 -17.90
N HIS A 478 2.33 -8.41 -19.07
CA HIS A 478 0.87 -8.37 -19.24
C HIS A 478 0.40 -9.53 -20.11
N THR A 479 -0.90 -9.80 -20.14
CA THR A 479 -1.48 -10.72 -21.12
C THR A 479 -1.64 -10.00 -22.46
N SER A 480 -1.69 -10.75 -23.57
CA SER A 480 -1.90 -10.19 -24.91
C SER A 480 -3.17 -9.32 -24.98
N LYS A 481 -4.30 -9.82 -24.46
CA LYS A 481 -5.55 -9.03 -24.32
C LYS A 481 -5.38 -7.73 -23.50
N THR A 482 -4.53 -7.74 -22.47
CA THR A 482 -4.22 -6.52 -21.69
C THR A 482 -3.32 -5.59 -22.49
N HIS A 483 -2.42 -6.11 -23.31
CA HIS A 483 -1.60 -5.29 -24.20
C HIS A 483 -2.49 -4.62 -25.25
N GLU A 484 -3.34 -5.37 -25.93
CA GLU A 484 -4.28 -4.83 -26.91
C GLU A 484 -5.24 -3.79 -26.31
N SER A 485 -5.90 -4.07 -25.19
CA SER A 485 -6.87 -3.13 -24.59
C SER A 485 -6.26 -1.85 -23.98
N PHE A 486 -4.98 -1.86 -23.63
CA PHE A 486 -4.32 -0.67 -23.06
C PHE A 486 -3.68 0.22 -24.13
N TYR A 487 -3.33 -0.34 -25.28
CA TYR A 487 -2.53 0.31 -26.31
C TYR A 487 -3.22 0.39 -27.70
N LYS A 488 -4.28 -0.38 -27.98
CA LYS A 488 -5.33 0.03 -28.93
C LYS A 488 -6.24 1.04 -28.21
#